data_AF-X0SDW2-F1
#
_entry.id   AF-X0SDW2-F1
#
_cell.length_a   1.000
_cell.length_b   1.000
_cell.length_c   1.000
_cell.angle_alpha   90.00
_cell.angle_beta   90.00
_cell.angle_gamma   90.00
#
_symmetry.space_group_name_H-M   'P 1'
#
loop_
_entity.id
_entity.type
_entity.pdbx_description
1 polymer ?
#
loop_
_entity_poly.entity_id
_entity_poly.type
_entity_poly.pdbx_seq_one_letter_code
_entity_poly.pdbx_strand_id
1 'polypeptide(L)'
;MGQRFTLDSWLFSEIVSPYSGEYVGPKPPLPTEKKPFTFTWDDIYAEYRKDRPFTWVKTEVQACPPPAMREVKGFPQGLDLMALLGSERAKEILESSGDTQYSDYEKKFTELKKEVDSLSKEDWSKNLYLNWLYVLKSLWDEFGYGYPTFMQTEAWQDKELNTALASWTELRHDTLLYVKQSYTMAELGGIFEPLPVVGYVEPIPEFYARLLALTKMTNQGFKSLIPQKELEKLMIEAGLDRFTEILSKLLDISKKELENKPLNGNEYNFIENFGSISEGLISTVSGGEVDPEVLKTVLVADVHTDGNTEKVLEEGVGYIKTAVIAYKLPEGHILLGVGPIFSYYEFKQPMEDRLTDEEWRETLDSNPPPEP
;
A
#
# COMPACT_ATOMS: atom_id res chain seq x y z
N MET A 1 10.10 -16.36 -13.17
CA MET A 1 8.86 -15.58 -13.37
C MET A 1 9.23 -14.37 -14.22
N GLY A 2 8.56 -14.17 -15.36
CA GLY A 2 8.83 -13.04 -16.25
C GLY A 2 8.21 -11.74 -15.70
N GLN A 3 8.54 -10.59 -16.32
CA GLN A 3 8.06 -9.24 -15.97
C GLN A 3 6.54 -9.07 -15.82
N ARG A 4 5.71 -10.04 -16.24
CA ARG A 4 4.24 -10.00 -16.16
C ARG A 4 3.63 -10.88 -15.06
N PHE A 5 4.43 -11.62 -14.30
CA PHE A 5 3.95 -12.48 -13.22
C PHE A 5 4.60 -12.06 -11.91
N THR A 6 3.94 -11.15 -11.20
CA THR A 6 4.30 -10.73 -9.85
C THR A 6 3.70 -11.68 -8.80
N LEU A 7 4.27 -11.69 -7.59
CA LEU A 7 3.84 -12.60 -6.52
C LEU A 7 2.38 -12.37 -6.13
N ASP A 8 2.00 -11.11 -5.94
CA ASP A 8 0.63 -10.68 -5.61
C ASP A 8 -0.37 -11.05 -6.71
N SER A 9 -0.04 -10.86 -8.00
CA SER A 9 -0.92 -11.28 -9.11
C SER A 9 -1.19 -12.78 -9.08
N TRP A 10 -0.17 -13.59 -8.76
CA TRP A 10 -0.34 -15.03 -8.58
C TRP A 10 -1.19 -15.35 -7.35
N LEU A 11 -0.90 -14.76 -6.19
CA LEU A 11 -1.69 -14.94 -4.97
C LEU A 11 -3.16 -14.59 -5.19
N PHE A 12 -3.42 -13.47 -5.85
CA PHE A 12 -4.75 -12.99 -6.20
C PHE A 12 -5.50 -13.96 -7.11
N SER A 13 -4.83 -14.51 -8.13
CA SER A 13 -5.43 -15.52 -9.01
C SER A 13 -5.78 -16.84 -8.30
N GLU A 14 -5.11 -17.12 -7.19
CA GLU A 14 -5.24 -18.38 -6.46
C GLU A 14 -6.14 -18.27 -5.22
N ILE A 15 -6.44 -17.07 -4.70
CA ILE A 15 -7.32 -16.87 -3.53
C ILE A 15 -8.78 -16.57 -3.92
N VAL A 16 -9.09 -16.53 -5.21
CA VAL A 16 -10.43 -16.31 -5.76
C VAL A 16 -11.01 -17.59 -6.36
N SER A 17 -12.24 -17.52 -6.86
CA SER A 17 -12.90 -18.57 -7.62
C SER A 17 -12.02 -19.07 -8.78
N PRO A 18 -11.89 -20.39 -8.99
CA PRO A 18 -12.65 -21.47 -8.36
C PRO A 18 -12.06 -21.99 -7.03
N TYR A 19 -10.91 -21.47 -6.60
CA TYR A 19 -10.10 -22.07 -5.52
C TYR A 19 -10.62 -21.77 -4.11
N SER A 20 -11.31 -20.65 -3.91
CA SER A 20 -11.92 -20.26 -2.62
C SER A 20 -13.19 -21.05 -2.27
N GLY A 21 -13.75 -21.80 -3.22
CA GLY A 21 -15.04 -22.49 -3.04
C GLY A 21 -16.24 -21.54 -3.06
N GLU A 22 -17.34 -21.95 -2.41
CA GLU A 22 -18.61 -21.21 -2.40
C GLU A 22 -18.84 -20.44 -1.10
N TYR A 23 -19.61 -19.36 -1.17
CA TYR A 23 -19.96 -18.55 0.00
C TYR A 23 -20.82 -19.33 1.00
N VAL A 24 -20.37 -19.35 2.25
CA VAL A 24 -20.99 -20.08 3.37
C VAL A 24 -21.49 -19.15 4.48
N GLY A 25 -21.33 -17.84 4.33
CA GLY A 25 -21.83 -16.85 5.28
C GLY A 25 -23.35 -16.70 5.30
N PRO A 26 -23.89 -15.81 6.16
CA PRO A 26 -25.31 -15.52 6.22
C PRO A 26 -25.86 -15.16 4.83
N LYS A 27 -26.95 -15.83 4.42
CA LYS A 27 -27.60 -15.59 3.13
C LYS A 27 -28.83 -14.70 3.34
N PRO A 28 -28.70 -13.36 3.27
CA PRO A 28 -29.85 -12.48 3.33
C PRO A 28 -30.80 -12.79 2.14
N PRO A 29 -32.13 -12.74 2.34
CA PRO A 29 -33.08 -13.02 1.28
C PRO A 29 -32.89 -12.00 0.13
N LEU A 30 -32.60 -12.50 -1.07
CA LEU A 30 -32.69 -11.72 -2.30
C LEU A 30 -34.17 -11.33 -2.50
N PRO A 31 -34.52 -10.06 -2.75
CA PRO A 31 -35.90 -9.70 -2.99
C PRO A 31 -36.30 -10.27 -4.36
N THR A 32 -37.13 -11.30 -4.33
CA THR A 32 -37.57 -12.05 -5.50
C THR A 32 -38.77 -11.38 -6.17
N GLU A 33 -38.65 -11.04 -7.45
CA GLU A 33 -39.62 -11.39 -8.52
C GLU A 33 -39.29 -10.85 -9.93
N LYS A 34 -38.20 -10.09 -10.12
CA LYS A 34 -37.71 -9.74 -11.46
C LYS A 34 -36.23 -10.04 -11.57
N LYS A 35 -35.88 -10.95 -12.50
CA LYS A 35 -34.49 -11.24 -12.87
C LYS A 35 -34.02 -10.25 -13.93
N PRO A 36 -32.99 -9.44 -13.69
CA PRO A 36 -32.07 -9.03 -14.74
C PRO A 36 -30.87 -10.00 -14.78
N PHE A 37 -30.46 -10.34 -16.00
CA PHE A 37 -29.16 -10.97 -16.27
C PHE A 37 -28.09 -9.88 -16.12
N THR A 38 -26.85 -10.30 -15.83
CA THR A 38 -25.64 -9.49 -15.54
C THR A 38 -25.67 -8.70 -14.22
N PHE A 39 -24.70 -8.99 -13.35
CA PHE A 39 -24.44 -8.28 -12.09
C PHE A 39 -23.16 -7.46 -12.27
N THR A 40 -23.30 -6.16 -12.55
CA THR A 40 -22.21 -5.18 -12.38
C THR A 40 -22.42 -4.32 -11.13
N TRP A 41 -21.58 -3.29 -10.84
CA TRP A 41 -21.37 -2.74 -9.48
C TRP A 41 -22.47 -1.77 -9.01
N ASP A 42 -23.65 -1.93 -9.60
CA ASP A 42 -24.90 -1.65 -8.95
C ASP A 42 -25.44 -2.97 -8.40
N ASP A 43 -25.15 -3.28 -7.13
CA ASP A 43 -26.03 -4.20 -6.41
C ASP A 43 -27.42 -3.58 -6.49
N ILE A 44 -28.26 -4.10 -7.41
CA ILE A 44 -29.64 -3.67 -7.61
C ILE A 44 -30.46 -3.80 -6.31
N TYR A 45 -29.89 -4.48 -5.32
CA TYR A 45 -30.38 -4.60 -3.97
C TYR A 45 -29.50 -3.82 -2.99
N ALA A 46 -29.31 -2.51 -3.25
CA ALA A 46 -28.53 -1.60 -2.41
C ALA A 46 -28.89 -1.67 -0.91
N GLU A 47 -30.12 -2.06 -0.59
CA GLU A 47 -30.61 -2.29 0.77
C GLU A 47 -29.92 -3.46 1.51
N TYR A 48 -29.39 -4.47 0.80
CA TYR A 48 -28.69 -5.63 1.36
C TYR A 48 -27.18 -5.60 1.12
N ARG A 49 -26.63 -4.49 0.59
CA ARG A 49 -25.18 -4.35 0.33
C ARG A 49 -24.32 -4.59 1.58
N LYS A 50 -24.85 -4.23 2.77
CA LYS A 50 -24.17 -4.42 4.06
C LYS A 50 -24.17 -5.88 4.54
N ASP A 51 -24.97 -6.74 3.92
CA ASP A 51 -25.15 -8.12 4.34
C ASP A 51 -24.30 -9.10 3.50
N ARG A 52 -23.43 -8.59 2.61
CA ARG A 52 -22.53 -9.39 1.78
C ARG A 52 -21.11 -8.82 1.82
N PRO A 53 -20.08 -9.68 1.84
CA PRO A 53 -18.71 -9.23 1.88
C PRO A 53 -18.30 -8.63 0.54
N PHE A 54 -17.26 -7.79 0.54
CA PHE A 54 -16.86 -7.01 -0.62
C PHE A 54 -16.56 -7.92 -1.81
N THR A 55 -15.88 -9.05 -1.61
CA THR A 55 -15.40 -9.95 -2.66
C THR A 55 -16.47 -10.86 -3.28
N TRP A 56 -17.68 -10.87 -2.73
CA TRP A 56 -18.74 -11.79 -3.14
C TRP A 56 -19.23 -11.51 -4.57
N VAL A 57 -19.39 -12.58 -5.35
CA VAL A 57 -19.95 -12.55 -6.71
C VAL A 57 -20.88 -13.75 -6.91
N LYS A 58 -22.01 -13.52 -7.57
CA LYS A 58 -22.88 -14.59 -8.03
C LYS A 58 -22.63 -14.88 -9.51
N THR A 59 -22.26 -16.12 -9.82
CA THR A 59 -21.94 -16.58 -11.17
C THR A 59 -22.98 -17.56 -11.69
N GLU A 60 -23.19 -17.57 -13.01
CA GLU A 60 -24.03 -18.55 -13.71
C GLU A 60 -23.14 -19.45 -14.58
N VAL A 61 -22.98 -20.71 -14.18
CA VAL A 61 -22.19 -21.66 -14.96
C VAL A 61 -23.10 -22.32 -16.01
N GLN A 62 -23.07 -21.81 -17.24
CA GLN A 62 -23.87 -22.33 -18.37
C GLN A 62 -23.49 -23.77 -18.79
N ALA A 63 -22.35 -24.29 -18.32
CA ALA A 63 -21.80 -25.58 -18.74
C ALA A 63 -22.54 -26.83 -18.19
N CYS A 64 -23.49 -26.67 -17.25
CA CYS A 64 -24.30 -27.76 -16.70
C CYS A 64 -25.80 -27.38 -16.72
N PRO A 65 -26.70 -28.14 -17.38
CA PRO A 65 -28.15 -27.97 -17.24
C PRO A 65 -28.70 -28.71 -15.99
N PRO A 66 -29.51 -28.07 -15.13
CA PRO A 66 -29.85 -26.65 -15.11
C PRO A 66 -28.65 -25.79 -14.65
N PRO A 67 -28.51 -24.53 -15.13
CA PRO A 67 -27.38 -23.66 -14.79
C PRO A 67 -27.14 -23.64 -13.30
N ALA A 68 -25.95 -24.05 -12.87
CA ALA A 68 -25.57 -23.98 -11.47
C ALA A 68 -25.28 -22.51 -11.14
N MET A 69 -26.10 -21.92 -10.25
CA MET A 69 -25.80 -20.63 -9.66
C MET A 69 -24.83 -20.84 -8.51
N ARG A 70 -23.65 -20.22 -8.58
CA ARG A 70 -22.63 -20.32 -7.53
C ARG A 70 -22.34 -18.94 -6.96
N GLU A 71 -22.29 -18.86 -5.65
CA GLU A 71 -21.87 -17.67 -4.90
C GLU A 71 -20.39 -17.87 -4.57
N VAL A 72 -19.50 -17.04 -5.10
CA VAL A 72 -18.05 -17.28 -5.07
C VAL A 72 -17.29 -16.01 -4.69
N LYS A 73 -16.04 -16.16 -4.28
CA LYS A 73 -15.09 -15.04 -4.13
C LYS A 73 -14.64 -14.63 -5.53
N GLY A 74 -15.25 -13.59 -6.10
CA GLY A 74 -14.95 -13.16 -7.47
C GLY A 74 -13.80 -12.17 -7.58
N PHE A 75 -13.41 -11.57 -6.46
CA PHE A 75 -12.31 -10.60 -6.39
C PHE A 75 -11.40 -10.93 -5.20
N PRO A 76 -10.10 -10.69 -5.30
CA PRO A 76 -9.23 -10.60 -4.13
C PRO A 76 -9.45 -9.24 -3.44
N GLN A 77 -8.76 -9.02 -2.33
CA GLN A 77 -8.55 -7.69 -1.75
C GLN A 77 -7.07 -7.43 -1.50
N GLY A 78 -6.65 -6.16 -1.46
CA GLY A 78 -5.35 -5.75 -0.95
C GLY A 78 -5.05 -6.36 0.43
N LEU A 79 -6.08 -6.47 1.27
CA LEU A 79 -5.99 -7.14 2.58
C LEU A 79 -5.63 -8.63 2.49
N ASP A 80 -6.06 -9.36 1.44
CA ASP A 80 -5.66 -10.77 1.24
C ASP A 80 -4.13 -10.86 1.07
N LEU A 81 -3.53 -9.93 0.31
CA LEU A 81 -2.08 -9.84 0.15
C LEU A 81 -1.40 -9.56 1.49
N MET A 82 -1.88 -8.56 2.24
CA MET A 82 -1.26 -8.19 3.52
C MET A 82 -1.34 -9.32 4.55
N ALA A 83 -2.47 -10.02 4.62
CA ALA A 83 -2.63 -11.20 5.46
C ALA A 83 -1.69 -12.35 5.04
N LEU A 84 -1.55 -12.62 3.73
CA LEU A 84 -0.62 -13.62 3.21
C LEU A 84 0.86 -13.25 3.46
N LEU A 85 1.17 -11.94 3.49
CA LEU A 85 2.48 -11.44 3.88
C LEU A 85 2.73 -11.46 5.39
N GLY A 86 1.71 -11.75 6.21
CA GLY A 86 1.82 -11.98 7.66
C GLY A 86 1.20 -10.89 8.55
N SER A 87 0.37 -9.99 8.01
CA SER A 87 -0.38 -9.03 8.81
C SER A 87 -1.58 -9.70 9.48
N GLU A 88 -1.52 -9.92 10.79
CA GLU A 88 -2.65 -10.44 11.56
C GLU A 88 -3.82 -9.46 11.56
N ARG A 89 -3.55 -8.15 11.65
CA ARG A 89 -4.59 -7.12 11.58
C ARG A 89 -5.39 -7.17 10.27
N ALA A 90 -4.70 -7.37 9.13
CA ALA A 90 -5.40 -7.52 7.84
C ALA A 90 -6.31 -8.76 7.82
N LYS A 91 -5.86 -9.86 8.45
CA LYS A 91 -6.64 -11.08 8.59
C LYS A 91 -7.90 -10.86 9.46
N GLU A 92 -7.75 -10.18 10.60
CA GLU A 92 -8.89 -9.82 11.47
C GLU A 92 -9.95 -9.00 10.73
N ILE A 93 -9.53 -8.03 9.91
CA ILE A 93 -10.43 -7.20 9.10
C ILE A 93 -11.17 -8.06 8.07
N LEU A 94 -10.48 -8.95 7.35
CA LEU A 94 -11.10 -9.89 6.41
C LEU A 94 -12.11 -10.83 7.09
N GLU A 95 -11.80 -11.31 8.30
CA GLU A 95 -12.70 -12.16 9.07
C GLU A 95 -13.95 -11.41 9.52
N SER A 96 -13.77 -10.18 10.03
CA SER A 96 -14.86 -9.34 10.53
C SER A 96 -15.81 -8.85 9.42
N SER A 97 -15.29 -8.63 8.22
CA SER A 97 -16.06 -8.25 7.02
C SER A 97 -16.78 -9.44 6.36
N GLY A 98 -16.41 -10.67 6.73
CA GLY A 98 -16.97 -11.89 6.15
C GLY A 98 -16.30 -12.30 4.83
N ASP A 99 -15.24 -11.61 4.41
CA ASP A 99 -14.47 -11.87 3.19
C ASP A 99 -13.64 -13.17 3.25
N THR A 100 -13.64 -13.86 4.41
CA THR A 100 -13.12 -15.22 4.60
C THR A 100 -14.18 -16.32 4.56
N GLN A 101 -15.48 -15.99 4.48
CA GLN A 101 -16.59 -16.95 4.62
C GLN A 101 -16.90 -17.73 3.32
N TYR A 102 -15.87 -18.38 2.77
CA TYR A 102 -16.00 -19.29 1.62
C TYR A 102 -15.47 -20.69 1.96
N SER A 103 -16.10 -21.73 1.40
CA SER A 103 -15.92 -23.13 1.82
C SER A 103 -14.48 -23.62 1.82
N ASP A 104 -13.68 -23.16 0.86
CA ASP A 104 -12.29 -23.60 0.65
C ASP A 104 -11.27 -22.47 0.90
N TYR A 105 -11.72 -21.29 1.34
CA TYR A 105 -10.86 -20.13 1.57
C TYR A 105 -9.72 -20.44 2.55
N GLU A 106 -10.03 -20.95 3.75
CA GLU A 106 -9.00 -21.21 4.78
C GLU A 106 -7.96 -22.25 4.32
N LYS A 107 -8.43 -23.28 3.62
CA LYS A 107 -7.56 -24.30 3.02
C LYS A 107 -6.59 -23.65 2.03
N LYS A 108 -7.13 -22.83 1.11
CA LYS A 108 -6.34 -22.20 0.07
C LYS A 108 -5.40 -21.13 0.62
N PHE A 109 -5.87 -20.34 1.57
CA PHE A 109 -5.07 -19.37 2.31
C PHE A 109 -3.89 -20.06 2.98
N THR A 110 -4.11 -21.18 3.68
CA THR A 110 -3.03 -21.94 4.34
C THR A 110 -2.01 -22.48 3.34
N GLU A 111 -2.46 -22.99 2.19
CA GLU A 111 -1.58 -23.45 1.10
C GLU A 111 -0.69 -22.31 0.58
N LEU A 112 -1.29 -21.16 0.25
CA LEU A 112 -0.58 -19.98 -0.25
C LEU A 112 0.37 -19.37 0.80
N LYS A 113 -0.09 -19.29 2.06
CA LYS A 113 0.72 -18.80 3.18
C LYS A 113 1.97 -19.66 3.36
N LYS A 114 1.85 -20.97 3.24
CA LYS A 114 2.98 -21.90 3.31
C LYS A 114 4.00 -21.66 2.18
N GLU A 115 3.53 -21.38 0.96
CA GLU A 115 4.42 -21.04 -0.17
C GLU A 115 5.16 -19.72 0.11
N VAL A 116 4.45 -18.68 0.56
CA VAL A 116 5.06 -17.38 0.92
C VAL A 116 6.05 -17.51 2.07
N ASP A 117 5.72 -18.28 3.10
CA ASP A 117 6.60 -18.51 4.27
C ASP A 117 7.81 -19.39 3.93
N SER A 118 7.77 -20.13 2.83
CA SER A 118 8.91 -20.92 2.34
C SER A 118 9.98 -20.08 1.64
N LEU A 119 9.66 -18.83 1.27
CA LEU A 119 10.58 -17.93 0.60
C LEU A 119 11.74 -17.54 1.53
N SER A 120 12.96 -17.87 1.12
CA SER A 120 14.18 -17.46 1.81
C SER A 120 14.44 -15.96 1.67
N LYS A 121 15.38 -15.42 2.46
CA LYS A 121 15.81 -14.02 2.31
C LYS A 121 16.38 -13.76 0.91
N GLU A 122 17.08 -14.73 0.36
CA GLU A 122 17.61 -14.69 -0.99
C GLU A 122 16.47 -14.61 -2.02
N ASP A 123 15.38 -15.36 -1.83
CA ASP A 123 14.20 -15.31 -2.70
C ASP A 123 13.54 -13.93 -2.71
N TRP A 124 13.34 -13.33 -1.54
CA TRP A 124 12.82 -11.96 -1.40
C TRP A 124 13.72 -10.92 -2.07
N SER A 125 15.03 -11.16 -2.06
CA SER A 125 16.01 -10.24 -2.65
C SER A 125 16.24 -10.40 -4.16
N LYS A 126 15.56 -11.35 -4.83
CA LYS A 126 15.77 -11.67 -6.25
C LYS A 126 15.50 -10.52 -7.21
N ASN A 127 14.56 -9.64 -6.88
CA ASN A 127 14.23 -8.48 -7.69
C ASN A 127 13.66 -7.34 -6.82
N LEU A 128 13.63 -6.13 -7.38
CA LEU A 128 13.17 -4.92 -6.69
C LEU A 128 11.74 -5.07 -6.16
N TYR A 129 10.84 -5.67 -6.95
CA TYR A 129 9.43 -5.83 -6.59
C TYR A 129 9.25 -6.70 -5.33
N LEU A 130 9.85 -7.90 -5.30
CA LEU A 130 9.79 -8.79 -4.14
C LEU A 130 10.48 -8.16 -2.93
N ASN A 131 11.62 -7.48 -3.13
CA ASN A 131 12.33 -6.87 -2.03
C ASN A 131 11.53 -5.69 -1.46
N TRP A 132 10.78 -4.95 -2.28
CA TRP A 132 9.85 -3.91 -1.81
C TRP A 132 8.73 -4.50 -0.94
N LEU A 133 8.08 -5.59 -1.38
CA LEU A 133 7.10 -6.30 -0.54
C LEU A 133 7.73 -6.81 0.77
N TYR A 134 8.99 -7.25 0.72
CA TYR A 134 9.73 -7.64 1.91
C TYR A 134 10.06 -6.46 2.84
N VAL A 135 10.26 -5.25 2.31
CA VAL A 135 10.36 -4.03 3.13
C VAL A 135 9.02 -3.77 3.83
N LEU A 136 7.90 -3.79 3.10
CA LEU A 136 6.57 -3.58 3.69
C LEU A 136 6.24 -4.60 4.79
N LYS A 137 6.79 -5.82 4.71
CA LYS A 137 6.66 -6.84 5.76
C LYS A 137 7.12 -6.40 7.17
N SER A 138 7.92 -5.34 7.30
CA SER A 138 8.34 -4.84 8.63
C SER A 138 7.35 -3.87 9.28
N LEU A 139 6.24 -3.55 8.62
CA LEU A 139 5.22 -2.65 9.16
C LEU A 139 4.17 -3.39 10.02
N TRP A 140 4.21 -4.72 10.03
CA TRP A 140 3.20 -5.58 10.66
C TRP A 140 3.52 -6.02 12.10
N ASP A 141 4.62 -5.53 12.67
CA ASP A 141 5.05 -6.01 13.99
C ASP A 141 4.08 -5.58 15.09
N GLU A 142 3.77 -6.51 15.99
CA GLU A 142 3.01 -6.20 17.21
C GLU A 142 3.95 -5.58 18.25
N PHE A 143 3.68 -4.32 18.59
CA PHE A 143 4.43 -3.60 19.60
C PHE A 143 3.79 -3.77 20.98
N GLY A 144 4.50 -4.47 21.86
CA GLY A 144 4.06 -4.71 23.23
C GLY A 144 4.68 -3.76 24.26
N TYR A 145 4.69 -4.20 25.52
CA TYR A 145 5.28 -3.48 26.63
C TYR A 145 6.76 -3.11 26.36
N GLY A 146 7.09 -1.83 26.50
CA GLY A 146 8.42 -1.28 26.24
C GLY A 146 8.47 -0.33 25.04
N TYR A 147 7.52 -0.43 24.11
CA TYR A 147 7.37 0.51 23.00
C TYR A 147 6.51 1.73 23.40
N PRO A 148 6.61 2.86 22.69
CA PRO A 148 5.71 4.00 22.85
C PRO A 148 4.23 3.60 22.82
N THR A 149 3.41 4.23 23.67
CA THR A 149 2.00 3.84 23.86
C THR A 149 1.16 3.93 22.59
N PHE A 150 1.47 4.86 21.69
CA PHE A 150 0.75 4.98 20.42
C PHE A 150 0.97 3.76 19.52
N MET A 151 2.16 3.14 19.53
CA MET A 151 2.48 1.97 18.71
C MET A 151 1.72 0.71 19.13
N GLN A 152 1.20 0.68 20.36
CA GLN A 152 0.48 -0.46 20.94
C GLN A 152 -1.03 -0.42 20.63
N THR A 153 -1.48 0.53 19.81
CA THR A 153 -2.90 0.75 19.53
C THR A 153 -3.31 0.12 18.19
N GLU A 154 -4.56 -0.31 18.09
CA GLU A 154 -5.13 -0.74 16.79
C GLU A 154 -5.06 0.39 15.75
N ALA A 155 -5.26 1.65 16.15
CA ALA A 155 -5.15 2.79 15.26
C ALA A 155 -3.75 2.93 14.61
N TRP A 156 -2.70 2.51 15.31
CA TRP A 156 -1.35 2.44 14.74
C TRP A 156 -1.21 1.32 13.73
N GLN A 157 -1.72 0.12 14.06
CA GLN A 157 -1.73 -1.02 13.13
C GLN A 157 -2.52 -0.69 11.86
N ASP A 158 -3.67 -0.02 11.99
CA ASP A 158 -4.50 0.42 10.86
C ASP A 158 -3.78 1.49 10.03
N LYS A 159 -3.02 2.41 10.66
CA LYS A 159 -2.18 3.39 9.96
C LYS A 159 -1.06 2.70 9.18
N GLU A 160 -0.39 1.71 9.76
CA GLU A 160 0.69 0.96 9.09
C GLU A 160 0.14 0.14 7.92
N LEU A 161 -1.03 -0.47 8.10
CA LEU A 161 -1.75 -1.18 7.05
C LEU A 161 -2.17 -0.29 5.89
N ASN A 162 -2.73 0.89 6.17
CA ASN A 162 -3.01 1.88 5.14
C ASN A 162 -1.74 2.33 4.39
N THR A 163 -0.64 2.55 5.11
CA THR A 163 0.65 2.94 4.52
C THR A 163 1.18 1.87 3.56
N ALA A 164 1.11 0.60 3.96
CA ALA A 164 1.54 -0.52 3.12
C ALA A 164 0.63 -0.76 1.91
N LEU A 165 -0.70 -0.64 2.07
CA LEU A 165 -1.67 -0.76 0.97
C LEU A 165 -1.50 0.35 -0.06
N ALA A 166 -1.32 1.59 0.39
CA ALA A 166 -1.01 2.72 -0.49
C ALA A 166 0.33 2.50 -1.22
N SER A 167 1.39 2.10 -0.50
CA SER A 167 2.69 1.84 -1.13
C SER A 167 2.67 0.66 -2.12
N TRP A 168 1.89 -0.39 -1.86
CA TRP A 168 1.68 -1.47 -2.83
C TRP A 168 0.89 -1.00 -4.05
N THR A 169 -0.10 -0.12 -3.86
CA THR A 169 -0.85 0.50 -4.96
C THR A 169 0.07 1.32 -5.86
N GLU A 170 0.93 2.15 -5.28
CA GLU A 170 1.96 2.90 -6.02
C GLU A 170 2.92 1.94 -6.76
N LEU A 171 3.38 0.87 -6.11
CA LEU A 171 4.20 -0.14 -6.75
C LEU A 171 3.50 -0.79 -7.95
N ARG A 172 2.19 -1.08 -7.85
CA ARG A 172 1.40 -1.60 -8.98
C ARG A 172 1.31 -0.57 -10.09
N HIS A 173 0.96 0.67 -9.76
CA HIS A 173 0.89 1.78 -10.69
C HIS A 173 2.22 1.98 -11.46
N ASP A 174 3.36 2.03 -10.77
CA ASP A 174 4.67 2.27 -11.40
C ASP A 174 5.15 1.10 -12.28
N THR A 175 4.65 -0.11 -12.04
CA THR A 175 4.88 -1.24 -12.94
C THR A 175 3.96 -1.25 -14.17
N LEU A 176 2.95 -0.38 -14.21
CA LEU A 176 2.10 -0.10 -15.37
C LEU A 176 2.70 1.09 -16.15
N LEU A 177 3.32 0.81 -17.29
CA LEU A 177 4.13 1.78 -18.06
C LEU A 177 3.39 3.08 -18.40
N TYR A 178 3.75 4.21 -17.78
CA TYR A 178 3.43 5.56 -18.31
C TYR A 178 4.52 6.60 -18.04
N VAL A 179 4.70 7.49 -19.01
CA VAL A 179 5.47 8.75 -18.91
C VAL A 179 4.49 9.89 -19.19
N LYS A 180 4.43 10.90 -18.30
CA LYS A 180 3.57 12.10 -18.44
C LYS A 180 4.37 13.36 -18.82
N GLN A 181 3.68 14.36 -19.37
CA GLN A 181 4.20 15.49 -20.15
C GLN A 181 3.87 16.86 -19.47
N SER A 182 4.73 17.88 -19.67
CA SER A 182 4.89 19.08 -18.81
C SER A 182 4.05 20.33 -19.12
N TYR A 183 3.83 21.22 -18.11
CA TYR A 183 3.48 22.66 -18.20
C TYR A 183 3.95 23.45 -16.93
N THR A 184 3.81 24.80 -16.89
CA THR A 184 4.57 25.73 -15.99
C THR A 184 3.78 26.47 -14.87
N MET A 185 4.52 26.71 -13.77
CA MET A 185 4.39 27.33 -12.42
C MET A 185 3.30 28.34 -11.96
N ALA A 186 3.17 28.43 -10.61
CA ALA A 186 3.29 29.67 -9.81
C ALA A 186 3.91 29.43 -8.40
N GLU A 187 4.66 30.43 -7.87
CA GLU A 187 5.55 30.41 -6.68
C GLU A 187 4.91 30.74 -5.31
N LEU A 188 5.73 30.56 -4.23
CA LEU A 188 5.94 31.36 -2.98
C LEU A 188 5.69 30.56 -1.68
N GLY A 189 6.43 30.69 -0.56
CA GLY A 189 7.56 31.53 -0.12
C GLY A 189 7.69 31.53 1.43
N GLY A 190 8.81 32.03 1.98
CA GLY A 190 8.94 32.62 3.34
C GLY A 190 9.53 31.78 4.49
N ILE A 191 10.67 32.21 5.04
CA ILE A 191 11.34 31.63 6.22
C ILE A 191 10.94 32.39 7.49
N PHE A 192 10.40 31.69 8.47
CA PHE A 192 10.33 32.09 9.89
C PHE A 192 11.19 31.09 10.67
N GLU A 193 11.97 31.54 11.66
CA GLU A 193 12.61 30.63 12.63
C GLU A 193 11.64 30.42 13.81
N PRO A 194 10.93 29.28 13.90
CA PRO A 194 10.22 28.88 15.10
C PRO A 194 11.20 28.35 16.16
N LEU A 195 10.67 28.15 17.37
CA LEU A 195 11.34 27.37 18.42
C LEU A 195 11.81 26.02 17.85
N PRO A 196 12.91 25.43 18.37
CA PRO A 196 13.42 24.16 17.85
C PRO A 196 12.29 23.15 17.78
N VAL A 197 11.98 22.71 16.55
CA VAL A 197 10.95 21.71 16.30
C VAL A 197 11.44 20.41 16.90
N VAL A 198 10.87 20.03 18.03
CA VAL A 198 11.07 18.68 18.57
C VAL A 198 10.16 17.75 17.78
N GLY A 199 10.58 17.36 16.59
CA GLY A 199 9.87 16.34 15.80
C GLY A 199 10.21 14.93 16.28
N TYR A 200 9.54 13.93 15.71
CA TYR A 200 9.74 12.51 16.02
C TYR A 200 9.85 11.74 14.72
N VAL A 201 10.86 10.87 14.58
CA VAL A 201 10.96 9.98 13.41
C VAL A 201 10.12 8.74 13.68
N GLU A 202 9.31 8.35 12.70
CA GLU A 202 8.48 7.16 12.82
C GLU A 202 9.33 5.95 13.24
N PRO A 203 9.04 5.31 14.39
CA PRO A 203 10.01 4.50 15.10
C PRO A 203 9.97 3.03 14.66
N ILE A 204 10.20 2.79 13.37
CA ILE A 204 10.26 1.43 12.79
C ILE A 204 11.67 1.19 12.21
N PRO A 205 12.71 0.96 13.06
CA PRO A 205 14.09 0.76 12.61
C PRO A 205 14.24 -0.34 11.56
N GLU A 206 13.47 -1.42 11.69
CA GLU A 206 13.57 -2.54 10.74
C GLU A 206 13.16 -2.12 9.32
N PHE A 207 12.15 -1.27 9.18
CA PHE A 207 11.73 -0.72 7.89
C PHE A 207 12.86 0.07 7.24
N TYR A 208 13.47 1.02 7.95
CA TYR A 208 14.59 1.78 7.40
C TYR A 208 15.79 0.89 7.08
N ALA A 209 16.07 -0.13 7.89
CA ALA A 209 17.17 -1.06 7.65
C ALA A 209 16.94 -1.89 6.38
N ARG A 210 15.73 -2.41 6.17
CA ARG A 210 15.37 -3.17 4.96
C ARG A 210 15.39 -2.26 3.73
N LEU A 211 14.82 -1.05 3.81
CA LEU A 211 14.81 -0.08 2.71
C LEU A 211 16.22 0.43 2.36
N LEU A 212 17.09 0.61 3.37
CA LEU A 212 18.50 0.94 3.19
C LEU A 212 19.24 -0.18 2.46
N ALA A 213 19.00 -1.44 2.85
CA ALA A 213 19.59 -2.59 2.18
C ALA A 213 19.14 -2.67 0.72
N LEU A 214 17.83 -2.50 0.46
CA LEU A 214 17.27 -2.46 -0.87
C LEU A 214 17.91 -1.36 -1.72
N THR A 215 18.01 -0.13 -1.20
CA THR A 215 18.62 1.01 -1.89
C THR A 215 20.08 0.72 -2.29
N LYS A 216 20.87 0.15 -1.37
CA LYS A 216 22.25 -0.25 -1.63
C LYS A 216 22.35 -1.35 -2.69
N MET A 217 21.48 -2.35 -2.62
CA MET A 217 21.42 -3.43 -3.62
C MET A 217 21.03 -2.89 -5.00
N THR A 218 20.07 -1.98 -5.07
CA THR A 218 19.66 -1.29 -6.30
C THR A 218 20.84 -0.51 -6.90
N ASN A 219 21.58 0.26 -6.09
CA ASN A 219 22.76 0.99 -6.55
C ASN A 219 23.85 0.04 -7.08
N GLN A 220 24.11 -1.06 -6.38
CA GLN A 220 25.05 -2.09 -6.85
C GLN A 220 24.59 -2.77 -8.15
N GLY A 221 23.29 -3.03 -8.30
CA GLY A 221 22.68 -3.56 -9.50
C GLY A 221 22.90 -2.62 -10.69
N PHE A 222 22.62 -1.33 -10.54
CA PHE A 222 22.86 -0.32 -11.56
C PHE A 222 24.34 -0.25 -11.97
N LYS A 223 25.26 -0.22 -11.01
CA LYS A 223 26.71 -0.23 -11.27
C LYS A 223 27.18 -1.47 -12.04
N SER A 224 26.49 -2.59 -11.87
CA SER A 224 26.85 -3.86 -12.51
C SER A 224 26.22 -4.04 -13.89
N LEU A 225 25.04 -3.45 -14.13
CA LEU A 225 24.23 -3.67 -15.32
C LEU A 225 24.32 -2.53 -16.35
N ILE A 226 24.60 -1.30 -15.91
CA ILE A 226 24.63 -0.11 -16.76
C ILE A 226 26.09 0.36 -16.94
N PRO A 227 26.52 0.69 -18.18
CA PRO A 227 27.84 1.29 -18.39
C PRO A 227 28.01 2.58 -17.59
N GLN A 228 29.17 2.74 -16.93
CA GLN A 228 29.43 3.88 -16.03
C GLN A 228 29.11 5.25 -16.64
N LYS A 229 29.42 5.45 -17.93
CA LYS A 229 29.13 6.70 -18.65
C LYS A 229 27.62 7.03 -18.72
N GLU A 230 26.76 6.02 -18.83
CA GLU A 230 25.31 6.21 -18.82
C GLU A 230 24.79 6.44 -17.40
N LEU A 231 25.38 5.76 -16.41
CA LEU A 231 25.05 5.97 -15.00
C LEU A 231 25.35 7.40 -14.53
N GLU A 232 26.52 7.92 -14.89
CA GLU A 232 26.95 9.30 -14.59
C GLU A 232 26.01 10.34 -15.21
N LYS A 233 25.50 10.08 -16.43
CA LYS A 233 24.55 10.97 -17.10
C LYS A 233 23.19 11.01 -16.39
N LEU A 234 22.75 9.89 -15.84
CA LEU A 234 21.42 9.76 -15.22
C LEU A 234 21.39 10.19 -13.75
N MET A 235 22.55 10.54 -13.14
CA MET A 235 22.68 10.94 -11.73
C MET A 235 22.08 9.93 -10.71
N ILE A 236 21.83 8.68 -11.14
CA ILE A 236 21.18 7.64 -10.34
C ILE A 236 22.02 7.29 -9.11
N GLU A 237 23.34 7.16 -9.27
CA GLU A 237 24.24 6.85 -8.16
C GLU A 237 24.20 7.94 -7.08
N ALA A 238 24.28 9.21 -7.48
CA ALA A 238 24.21 10.34 -6.57
C ALA A 238 22.87 10.39 -5.81
N GLY A 239 21.76 10.13 -6.51
CA GLY A 239 20.43 10.04 -5.90
C GLY A 239 20.33 8.90 -4.89
N LEU A 240 20.75 7.69 -5.26
CA LEU A 240 20.69 6.51 -4.38
C LEU A 240 21.65 6.60 -3.19
N ASP A 241 22.83 7.21 -3.35
CA ASP A 241 23.76 7.45 -2.26
C ASP A 241 23.19 8.48 -1.27
N ARG A 242 22.61 9.57 -1.78
CA ARG A 242 21.89 10.54 -0.93
C ARG A 242 20.72 9.90 -0.19
N PHE A 243 19.94 9.05 -0.87
CA PHE A 243 18.85 8.32 -0.23
C PHE A 243 19.36 7.35 0.85
N THR A 244 20.48 6.68 0.59
CA THR A 244 21.18 5.82 1.56
C THR A 244 21.59 6.61 2.82
N GLU A 245 22.09 7.84 2.67
CA GLU A 245 22.43 8.71 3.80
C GLU A 245 21.19 9.12 4.62
N ILE A 246 20.11 9.49 3.94
CA ILE A 246 18.83 9.87 4.58
C ILE A 246 18.30 8.68 5.39
N LEU A 247 18.21 7.49 4.79
CA LEU A 247 17.73 6.28 5.45
C LEU A 247 18.62 5.87 6.62
N SER A 248 19.94 6.05 6.51
CA SER A 248 20.87 5.77 7.61
C SER A 248 20.60 6.70 8.80
N LYS A 249 20.33 7.99 8.57
CA LYS A 249 19.96 8.93 9.62
C LYS A 249 18.61 8.60 10.27
N LEU A 250 17.59 8.28 9.46
CA LEU A 250 16.27 7.87 9.98
C LEU A 250 16.38 6.60 10.84
N LEU A 251 17.19 5.63 10.42
CA LEU A 251 17.48 4.42 11.19
C LEU A 251 18.14 4.72 12.53
N ASP A 252 19.14 5.60 12.56
CA ASP A 252 19.85 5.95 13.79
C ASP A 252 18.98 6.75 14.76
N ILE A 253 18.19 7.70 14.24
CA ILE A 253 17.26 8.52 15.03
C ILE A 253 16.15 7.64 15.63
N SER A 254 15.47 6.82 14.81
CA SER A 254 14.39 5.94 15.28
C SER A 254 14.84 4.99 16.40
N LYS A 255 16.06 4.44 16.32
CA LYS A 255 16.65 3.64 17.41
C LYS A 255 16.86 4.46 18.67
N LYS A 256 17.43 5.66 18.56
CA LYS A 256 17.66 6.54 19.72
C LYS A 256 16.35 6.93 20.40
N GLU A 257 15.33 7.24 19.62
CA GLU A 257 14.01 7.61 20.13
C GLU A 257 13.33 6.44 20.85
N LEU A 258 13.40 5.22 20.30
CA LEU A 258 12.93 4.02 20.99
C LEU A 258 13.72 3.69 22.26
N GLU A 259 15.02 3.95 22.26
CA GLU A 259 15.89 3.82 23.44
C GLU A 259 15.74 4.97 24.44
N ASN A 260 14.83 5.92 24.18
CA ASN A 260 14.57 7.10 24.99
C ASN A 260 15.84 7.94 25.24
N LYS A 261 16.70 8.04 24.23
CA LYS A 261 17.92 8.86 24.25
C LYS A 261 17.65 10.23 23.62
N PRO A 262 18.21 11.32 24.17
CA PRO A 262 18.07 12.64 23.58
C PRO A 262 18.78 12.73 22.23
N LEU A 263 18.15 13.39 21.27
CA LEU A 263 18.76 13.71 19.98
C LEU A 263 19.67 14.94 20.10
N ASN A 264 20.68 15.01 19.24
CA ASN A 264 21.56 16.17 19.16
C ASN A 264 21.03 17.23 18.17
N GLY A 265 21.62 18.44 18.20
CA GLY A 265 21.15 19.55 17.36
C GLY A 265 21.15 19.28 15.86
N ASN A 266 22.09 18.47 15.35
CA ASN A 266 22.11 18.10 13.93
C ASN A 266 20.97 17.14 13.56
N GLU A 267 20.53 16.30 14.50
CA GLU A 267 19.41 15.37 14.32
C GLU A 267 18.08 16.12 14.34
N TYR A 268 17.90 17.07 15.26
CA TYR A 268 16.73 17.96 15.25
C TYR A 268 16.69 18.81 13.98
N ASN A 269 17.82 19.39 13.57
CA ASN A 269 17.91 20.14 12.31
C ASN A 269 17.61 19.26 11.08
N PHE A 270 17.98 17.98 11.11
CA PHE A 270 17.62 17.03 10.06
C PHE A 270 16.10 16.80 9.99
N ILE A 271 15.44 16.62 11.14
CA ILE A 271 13.99 16.44 11.22
C ILE A 271 13.26 17.71 10.75
N GLU A 272 13.66 18.87 11.26
CA GLU A 272 13.08 20.17 10.91
C GLU A 272 13.17 20.47 9.40
N ASN A 273 14.29 20.11 8.77
CA ASN A 273 14.53 20.36 7.34
C ASN A 273 14.21 19.13 6.46
N PHE A 274 13.52 18.11 6.99
CA PHE A 274 13.29 16.87 6.26
C PHE A 274 12.56 17.09 4.93
N GLY A 275 11.62 18.04 4.88
CA GLY A 275 10.92 18.44 3.66
C GLY A 275 11.88 18.92 2.57
N SER A 276 12.72 19.91 2.86
CA SER A 276 13.72 20.44 1.91
C SER A 276 14.81 19.41 1.56
N ILE A 277 15.17 18.53 2.51
CA ILE A 277 16.10 17.43 2.24
C ILE A 277 15.51 16.47 1.19
N SER A 278 14.22 16.17 1.30
CA SER A 278 13.47 15.30 0.40
C SER A 278 13.27 15.93 -0.97
N GLU A 279 12.88 17.20 -1.03
CA GLU A 279 12.80 17.98 -2.27
C GLU A 279 14.13 17.96 -3.03
N GLY A 280 15.25 18.19 -2.33
CA GLY A 280 16.57 18.14 -2.93
C GLY A 280 16.98 16.74 -3.40
N LEU A 281 16.51 15.67 -2.76
CA LEU A 281 16.71 14.29 -3.24
C LEU A 281 15.96 14.07 -4.56
N ILE A 282 14.69 14.45 -4.59
CA ILE A 282 13.82 14.30 -5.76
C ILE A 282 14.40 15.08 -6.96
N SER A 283 14.80 16.33 -6.74
CA SER A 283 15.49 17.13 -7.77
C SER A 283 16.79 16.48 -8.28
N THR A 284 17.55 15.82 -7.39
CA THR A 284 18.78 15.11 -7.78
C THR A 284 18.46 13.93 -8.70
N VAL A 285 17.47 13.11 -8.35
CA VAL A 285 17.08 11.92 -9.11
C VAL A 285 16.46 12.29 -10.46
N SER A 286 15.68 13.37 -10.51
CA SER A 286 15.05 13.86 -11.74
C SER A 286 16.01 14.66 -12.64
N GLY A 287 17.24 14.94 -12.18
CA GLY A 287 18.23 15.69 -12.94
C GLY A 287 17.92 17.19 -13.10
N GLY A 288 17.14 17.78 -12.19
CA GLY A 288 16.73 19.19 -12.26
C GLY A 288 15.43 19.49 -11.52
N GLU A 289 14.73 20.54 -11.96
CA GLU A 289 13.37 20.84 -11.48
C GLU A 289 12.42 19.71 -11.86
N VAL A 290 11.56 19.34 -10.91
CA VAL A 290 10.63 18.21 -11.03
C VAL A 290 9.22 18.73 -11.19
N ASP A 291 8.45 18.08 -12.07
CA ASP A 291 7.02 18.36 -12.22
C ASP A 291 6.29 18.12 -10.88
N PRO A 292 5.54 19.09 -10.33
CA PRO A 292 4.74 18.89 -9.12
C PRO A 292 3.74 17.72 -9.23
N GLU A 293 3.32 17.32 -10.43
CA GLU A 293 2.51 16.11 -10.62
C GLU A 293 3.26 14.84 -10.19
N VAL A 294 4.59 14.79 -10.31
CA VAL A 294 5.42 13.66 -9.83
C VAL A 294 5.43 13.59 -8.29
N LEU A 295 5.10 14.69 -7.62
CA LEU A 295 4.97 14.74 -6.16
C LEU A 295 3.55 14.39 -5.70
N LYS A 296 2.60 14.21 -6.62
CA LYS A 296 1.24 13.82 -6.23
C LYS A 296 1.23 12.35 -5.84
N THR A 297 0.68 12.12 -4.66
CA THR A 297 0.43 10.79 -4.14
C THR A 297 -0.89 10.22 -4.63
N VAL A 298 -1.70 11.01 -5.37
CA VAL A 298 -3.03 10.59 -5.82
C VAL A 298 -2.92 9.83 -7.13
N LEU A 299 -3.13 8.51 -7.08
CA LEU A 299 -3.07 7.62 -8.23
C LEU A 299 -4.03 6.44 -8.06
N VAL A 300 -4.29 5.74 -9.16
CA VAL A 300 -5.16 4.55 -9.18
C VAL A 300 -4.54 3.44 -10.01
N ALA A 301 -4.68 2.18 -9.58
CA ALA A 301 -4.14 1.02 -10.28
C ALA A 301 -5.19 -0.10 -10.41
N ASP A 302 -5.38 -0.62 -11.63
CA ASP A 302 -6.10 -1.89 -11.86
C ASP A 302 -5.24 -3.05 -11.35
N VAL A 303 -5.77 -3.78 -10.37
CA VAL A 303 -5.06 -4.90 -9.75
C VAL A 303 -5.60 -6.28 -10.12
N HIS A 304 -6.87 -6.37 -10.56
CA HIS A 304 -7.53 -7.63 -10.89
C HIS A 304 -8.72 -7.42 -11.83
N THR A 305 -8.96 -8.34 -12.76
CA THR A 305 -10.15 -8.34 -13.62
C THR A 305 -10.95 -9.63 -13.42
N ASP A 306 -12.22 -9.51 -13.01
CA ASP A 306 -13.17 -10.62 -13.00
C ASP A 306 -13.94 -10.66 -14.32
N GLY A 307 -13.66 -11.68 -15.14
CA GLY A 307 -14.32 -11.86 -16.42
C GLY A 307 -15.79 -12.28 -16.32
N ASN A 308 -16.27 -12.74 -15.16
CA ASN A 308 -17.68 -13.13 -15.00
C ASN A 308 -18.61 -11.92 -14.88
N THR A 309 -18.12 -10.86 -14.21
CA THR A 309 -18.86 -9.62 -14.02
C THR A 309 -18.37 -8.48 -14.90
N GLU A 310 -17.38 -8.72 -15.78
CA GLU A 310 -16.77 -7.70 -16.65
C GLU A 310 -16.36 -6.45 -15.86
N LYS A 311 -15.76 -6.68 -14.68
CA LYS A 311 -15.32 -5.64 -13.75
C LYS A 311 -13.86 -5.80 -13.40
N VAL A 312 -13.29 -4.68 -12.97
CA VAL A 312 -11.96 -4.59 -12.43
C VAL A 312 -12.00 -4.24 -10.94
N LEU A 313 -10.99 -4.68 -10.21
CA LEU A 313 -10.64 -4.17 -8.89
C LEU A 313 -9.59 -3.09 -9.09
N GLU A 314 -9.89 -1.89 -8.62
CA GLU A 314 -8.97 -0.76 -8.64
C GLU A 314 -8.62 -0.34 -7.22
N GLU A 315 -7.33 -0.11 -7.03
CA GLU A 315 -6.75 0.38 -5.79
C GLU A 315 -6.39 1.85 -5.98
N GLY A 316 -6.83 2.71 -5.07
CA GLY A 316 -6.61 4.15 -5.13
C GLY A 316 -5.83 4.67 -3.94
N VAL A 317 -4.86 5.54 -4.18
CA VAL A 317 -4.27 6.40 -3.16
C VAL A 317 -4.92 7.78 -3.29
N GLY A 318 -5.41 8.33 -2.18
CA GLY A 318 -6.06 9.63 -2.18
C GLY A 318 -5.18 10.74 -1.60
N TYR A 319 -5.84 11.83 -1.19
CA TYR A 319 -5.15 12.94 -0.55
C TYR A 319 -4.51 12.51 0.77
N ILE A 320 -3.34 13.10 1.05
CA ILE A 320 -2.64 12.93 2.32
C ILE A 320 -3.52 13.39 3.47
N LYS A 321 -3.62 12.53 4.49
CA LYS A 321 -4.29 12.84 5.75
C LYS A 321 -3.28 13.29 6.79
N THR A 322 -3.79 13.76 7.92
CA THR A 322 -2.98 14.22 9.04
C THR A 322 -3.17 13.30 10.23
N ALA A 323 -2.07 12.72 10.72
CA ALA A 323 -2.04 12.05 12.02
C ALA A 323 -1.59 13.03 13.10
N VAL A 324 -2.18 12.89 14.30
CA VAL A 324 -1.73 13.58 15.51
C VAL A 324 -1.32 12.53 16.53
N ILE A 325 -0.04 12.50 16.89
CA ILE A 325 0.55 11.48 17.75
C ILE A 325 1.04 12.13 19.03
N ALA A 326 0.56 11.64 20.17
CA ALA A 326 1.12 11.99 21.46
C ALA A 326 2.31 11.08 21.79
N TYR A 327 3.49 11.65 21.96
CA TYR A 327 4.70 10.92 22.36
C TYR A 327 5.41 11.62 23.51
N LYS A 328 6.20 10.84 24.24
CA LYS A 328 6.91 11.28 25.44
C LYS A 328 8.38 11.47 25.13
N LEU A 329 8.94 12.61 25.54
CA LEU A 329 10.37 12.88 25.45
C LEU A 329 11.15 12.24 26.63
N PRO A 330 12.47 12.06 26.50
CA PRO A 330 13.32 11.56 27.59
C PRO A 330 13.18 12.35 28.90
N GLU A 331 12.93 13.66 28.81
CA GLU A 331 12.75 14.56 29.96
C GLU A 331 11.37 14.44 30.62
N GLY A 332 10.46 13.64 30.06
CA GLY A 332 9.16 13.33 30.63
C GLY A 332 7.99 14.14 30.10
N HIS A 333 8.25 15.16 29.26
CA HIS A 333 7.21 15.96 28.62
C HIS A 333 6.48 15.15 27.54
N ILE A 334 5.17 15.40 27.40
CA ILE A 334 4.37 14.86 26.30
C ILE A 334 4.22 15.95 25.25
N LEU A 335 4.56 15.62 24.00
CA LEU A 335 4.36 16.47 22.84
C LEU A 335 3.34 15.83 21.90
N LEU A 336 2.75 16.69 21.07
CA LEU A 336 1.91 16.26 19.95
C LEU A 336 2.71 16.47 18.66
N GLY A 337 3.05 15.38 18.00
CA GLY A 337 3.57 15.38 16.64
C GLY A 337 2.41 15.41 15.67
N VAL A 338 2.55 16.19 14.61
CA VAL A 338 1.59 16.26 13.52
C VAL A 338 2.33 15.92 12.24
N GLY A 339 1.85 14.93 11.50
CA GLY A 339 2.53 14.43 10.32
C GLY A 339 1.57 13.91 9.24
N PRO A 340 2.03 13.85 7.99
CA PRO A 340 1.26 13.29 6.89
C PRO A 340 1.13 11.77 7.02
N ILE A 341 -0.02 11.21 6.66
CA ILE A 341 -0.24 9.78 6.47
C ILE A 341 -0.97 9.54 5.14
N PHE A 342 -0.77 8.37 4.55
CA PHE A 342 -1.49 7.97 3.33
C PHE A 342 -2.98 7.77 3.59
N SER A 343 -3.78 7.90 2.53
CA SER A 343 -5.13 7.36 2.44
C SER A 343 -5.16 6.28 1.37
N TYR A 344 -6.06 5.32 1.54
CA TYR A 344 -6.18 4.16 0.67
C TYR A 344 -7.65 3.86 0.41
N TYR A 345 -7.94 3.43 -0.81
CA TYR A 345 -9.27 3.14 -1.31
C TYR A 345 -9.22 1.86 -2.14
N GLU A 346 -10.24 1.03 -2.00
CA GLU A 346 -10.39 -0.19 -2.77
C GLU A 346 -11.84 -0.24 -3.29
N PHE A 347 -12.00 -0.34 -4.60
CA PHE A 347 -13.32 -0.31 -5.22
C PHE A 347 -13.33 -1.09 -6.54
N LYS A 348 -14.53 -1.41 -7.03
CA LYS A 348 -14.66 -2.12 -8.31
C LYS A 348 -15.30 -1.21 -9.34
N GLN A 349 -14.77 -1.24 -10.55
CA GLN A 349 -15.28 -0.50 -11.70
C GLN A 349 -15.66 -1.43 -12.84
N PRO A 350 -16.62 -1.04 -13.70
CA PRO A 350 -16.81 -1.69 -15.00
C PRO A 350 -15.50 -1.72 -15.78
N MET A 351 -15.22 -2.82 -16.49
CA MET A 351 -13.99 -2.98 -17.27
C MET A 351 -13.83 -1.93 -18.37
N GLU A 352 -14.93 -1.40 -18.89
CA GLU A 352 -14.95 -0.34 -19.90
C GLU A 352 -14.64 1.06 -19.31
N ASP A 353 -14.81 1.23 -18.00
CA ASP A 353 -14.71 2.50 -17.27
C ASP A 353 -13.53 2.51 -16.27
N ARG A 354 -12.41 1.89 -16.65
CA ARG A 354 -11.17 1.93 -15.85
C ARG A 354 -10.74 3.37 -15.63
N LEU A 355 -10.46 3.74 -14.38
CA LEU A 355 -10.10 5.11 -14.05
C LEU A 355 -8.66 5.41 -14.44
N THR A 356 -8.49 6.60 -15.00
CA THR A 356 -7.20 7.31 -15.04
C THR A 356 -6.96 8.07 -13.73
N ASP A 357 -5.71 8.45 -13.43
CA ASP A 357 -5.41 9.28 -12.25
C ASP A 357 -6.19 10.60 -12.24
N GLU A 358 -6.49 11.14 -13.42
CA GLU A 358 -7.28 12.35 -13.59
C GLU A 358 -8.74 12.13 -13.18
N GLU A 359 -9.37 11.04 -13.65
CA GLU A 359 -10.75 10.68 -13.28
C GLU A 359 -10.85 10.26 -11.80
N TRP A 360 -9.80 9.63 -11.27
CA TRP A 360 -9.71 9.30 -9.85
C TRP A 360 -9.71 10.54 -8.97
N ARG A 361 -8.97 11.59 -9.37
CA ARG A 361 -9.01 12.90 -8.68
C ARG A 361 -10.40 13.52 -8.70
N GLU A 362 -11.06 13.51 -9.86
CA GLU A 362 -12.44 14.02 -9.95
C GLU A 362 -13.42 13.23 -9.07
N THR A 363 -13.22 11.92 -8.95
CA THR A 363 -14.01 11.06 -8.06
C THR A 363 -13.79 11.42 -6.59
N LEU A 364 -12.54 11.66 -6.18
CA LEU A 364 -12.20 12.07 -4.81
C LEU A 364 -12.82 13.42 -4.42
N ASP A 365 -12.89 14.37 -5.35
CA ASP A 365 -13.45 15.71 -5.11
C ASP A 365 -14.99 15.72 -5.05
N SER A 366 -15.65 14.75 -5.67
CA SER A 366 -17.11 14.73 -5.84
C SER A 366 -17.82 13.74 -4.94
N ASN A 367 -17.47 12.46 -5.03
CA ASN A 367 -18.10 11.38 -4.29
C ASN A 367 -17.14 10.18 -4.17
N PRO A 368 -16.13 10.27 -3.29
CA PRO A 368 -15.16 9.21 -3.11
C PRO A 368 -15.85 7.91 -2.64
N PRO A 369 -15.34 6.74 -3.03
CA PRO A 369 -15.76 5.48 -2.44
C PRO A 369 -15.48 5.48 -0.91
N PRO A 370 -16.22 4.68 -0.13
CA PRO A 370 -15.92 4.56 1.30
C PRO A 370 -14.50 4.03 1.49
N GLU A 371 -13.80 4.58 2.47
CA GLU A 371 -12.52 4.04 2.89
C GLU A 371 -12.72 2.71 3.63
N PRO A 372 -11.76 1.77 3.52
CA PRO A 372 -11.81 0.47 4.19
C PRO A 372 -11.95 0.55 5.72
#